data_AF-A0A8H7SKQ1-F1
#
_entry.id   AF-A0A8H7SKQ1-F1
#
_cell.length_a   1.000
_cell.length_b   1.000
_cell.length_c   1.000
_cell.angle_alpha   90.00
_cell.angle_beta   90.00
_cell.angle_gamma   90.00
#
_symmetry.space_group_name_H-M   'P 1'
#
loop_
_entity.id
_entity.type
_entity.pdbx_description
1 polymer ?
#
loop_
_entity_poly.entity_id
_entity_poly.type
_entity_poly.pdbx_seq_one_letter_code
_entity_poly.pdbx_strand_id
1 'polypeptide(L)'
;MKPNSNFKKKNKNTDILSAGSKIYAKKRKIKKETVESVDFDPVSRTEFLTGFHKRKVERKNKTREKYALLAKEEKLRNRKEIREQRQALAEKNVQEMAAMLRVAIGAPEKESFDDEEEEEEEKEKKEPIVQEFKNNNTLTTVTVIEDLDLDNP
;
A
#
# COMPACT_ATOMS: atom_id res chain seq x y z
N MET A 1 -31.97 17.20 3.28
CA MET A 1 -31.21 18.23 2.55
C MET A 1 -30.11 18.73 3.47
N LYS A 2 -28.82 18.50 3.16
CA LYS A 2 -27.70 18.99 4.01
C LYS A 2 -27.34 20.41 3.57
N PRO A 3 -27.25 21.40 4.48
CA PRO A 3 -26.95 22.78 4.10
C PRO A 3 -25.49 22.89 3.66
N ASN A 4 -25.29 23.35 2.42
CA ASN A 4 -23.98 23.61 1.84
C ASN A 4 -23.42 24.90 2.46
N SER A 5 -22.72 24.79 3.59
CA SER A 5 -22.16 25.95 4.31
C SER A 5 -20.88 26.43 3.63
N ASN A 6 -21.03 27.15 2.52
CA ASN A 6 -19.91 27.79 1.84
C ASN A 6 -19.56 29.12 2.52
N PHE A 7 -19.18 29.07 3.80
CA PHE A 7 -18.57 30.21 4.48
C PHE A 7 -17.16 30.38 3.91
N LYS A 8 -16.98 31.39 3.06
CA LYS A 8 -15.68 31.80 2.55
C LYS A 8 -14.78 32.11 3.76
N LYS A 9 -13.88 31.18 4.10
CA LYS A 9 -12.95 31.32 5.22
C LYS A 9 -12.22 32.65 5.06
N LYS A 10 -12.50 33.62 5.94
CA LYS A 10 -11.75 34.87 5.99
C LYS A 10 -10.31 34.48 6.32
N ASN A 11 -9.35 34.92 5.50
CA ASN A 11 -7.94 34.65 5.74
C ASN A 11 -7.60 35.15 7.15
N LYS A 12 -7.04 34.28 7.99
CA LYS A 12 -6.64 34.65 9.33
C LYS A 12 -5.56 35.73 9.22
N ASN A 13 -5.50 36.64 10.19
CA ASN A 13 -4.45 37.67 10.20
C ASN A 13 -3.04 37.07 10.13
N THR A 14 -2.83 35.90 10.76
CA THR A 14 -1.58 35.13 10.66
C THR A 14 -1.25 34.68 9.23
N ASP A 15 -2.26 34.33 8.42
CA ASP A 15 -2.06 33.96 7.03
C ASP A 15 -1.74 35.17 6.16
N ILE A 16 -2.35 36.33 6.43
CA ILE A 16 -2.06 37.59 5.73
C ILE A 16 -0.62 38.03 6.03
N LEU A 17 -0.21 37.99 7.30
CA LEU A 17 1.13 38.37 7.73
C LEU A 17 2.22 37.36 7.30
N SER A 18 1.89 36.07 7.17
CA SER A 18 2.81 35.01 6.71
C SER A 18 2.78 34.75 5.19
N ALA A 19 1.85 35.35 4.44
CA ALA A 19 1.73 35.15 3.01
C ALA A 19 3.03 35.53 2.27
N GLY A 20 3.64 36.66 2.66
CA GLY A 20 4.90 37.13 2.08
C GLY A 20 6.03 36.12 2.29
N SER A 21 6.23 35.63 3.52
CA SER A 21 7.31 34.68 3.82
C SER A 21 7.12 33.35 3.09
N LYS A 22 5.88 32.86 2.97
CA LYS A 22 5.53 31.67 2.17
C LYS A 22 5.87 31.87 0.69
N ILE A 23 5.60 33.05 0.12
CA ILE A 23 5.96 33.37 -1.28
C ILE A 23 7.47 33.44 -1.46
N TYR A 24 8.21 34.11 -0.56
CA TYR A 24 9.68 34.18 -0.63
C TYR A 24 10.34 32.81 -0.44
N ALA A 25 9.79 31.96 0.43
CA ALA A 25 10.23 30.58 0.57
C ALA A 25 10.03 29.80 -0.74
N LYS A 26 8.87 29.92 -1.39
CA LYS A 26 8.62 29.31 -2.70
C LYS A 26 9.60 29.82 -3.76
N LYS A 27 9.79 31.14 -3.86
CA LYS A 27 10.73 31.74 -4.81
C LYS A 27 12.18 31.26 -4.59
N ARG A 28 12.61 31.13 -3.33
CA ARG A 28 13.93 30.58 -3.01
C ARG A 28 14.06 29.10 -3.38
N LYS A 29 13.02 28.29 -3.17
CA LYS A 29 13.01 26.89 -3.62
C LYS A 29 13.11 26.79 -5.13
N ILE A 30 12.29 27.55 -5.86
CA ILE A 30 12.33 27.60 -7.33
C ILE A 30 13.73 27.99 -7.81
N LYS A 31 14.34 29.03 -7.25
CA LYS A 31 15.72 29.43 -7.61
C LYS A 31 16.81 28.39 -7.30
N LYS A 32 16.56 27.49 -6.35
CA LYS A 32 17.48 26.37 -6.06
C LYS A 32 17.25 25.19 -7.00
N GLU A 33 16.01 24.98 -7.41
CA GLU A 33 15.61 23.92 -8.34
C GLU A 33 15.86 24.30 -9.81
N THR A 34 16.01 25.60 -10.12
CA THR A 34 16.42 26.06 -11.45
C THR A 34 17.84 25.60 -11.75
N VAL A 35 17.97 24.80 -12.79
CA VAL A 35 19.26 24.34 -13.31
C VAL A 35 20.05 25.54 -13.85
N GLU A 36 21.33 25.67 -13.48
CA GLU A 36 22.19 26.80 -13.84
C GLU A 36 22.56 26.82 -15.34
N SER A 37 22.83 25.66 -15.93
CA SER A 37 23.12 25.50 -17.36
C SER A 37 22.39 24.28 -17.95
N VAL A 38 22.04 24.35 -19.23
CA VAL A 38 21.49 23.23 -19.98
C VAL A 38 22.41 22.95 -21.15
N ASP A 39 23.23 21.92 -21.01
CA ASP A 39 24.14 21.47 -22.06
C ASP A 39 23.44 20.45 -22.95
N PHE A 40 23.45 20.70 -24.26
CA PHE A 40 22.87 19.79 -25.24
C PHE A 40 23.97 18.97 -25.89
N ASP A 41 23.97 17.66 -25.64
CA ASP A 41 24.81 16.74 -26.39
C ASP A 41 24.35 16.70 -27.86
N PRO A 42 25.23 17.05 -28.83
CA PRO A 42 24.88 17.04 -30.24
C PRO A 42 24.46 15.65 -30.74
N VAL A 43 25.02 14.56 -30.21
CA VAL A 43 24.66 13.19 -30.62
C VAL A 43 23.22 12.90 -30.22
N SER A 44 22.90 13.07 -28.93
CA SER A 44 21.52 12.94 -28.42
C SER A 44 20.53 13.84 -29.16
N ARG A 45 20.94 15.05 -29.56
CA ARG A 45 20.10 15.95 -30.37
C ARG A 45 19.82 15.39 -31.76
N THR A 46 20.83 14.83 -32.44
CA THR A 46 20.62 14.24 -33.78
C THR A 46 19.70 13.02 -33.73
N GLU A 47 19.85 12.16 -32.72
CA GLU A 47 18.95 11.03 -32.49
C GLU A 47 17.53 11.50 -32.15
N PHE A 48 17.40 12.57 -31.37
CA PHE A 48 16.10 13.20 -31.14
C PHE A 48 15.53 13.82 -32.42
N LEU A 49 16.32 14.44 -33.30
CA LEU A 49 15.76 15.01 -34.53
C LEU A 49 15.38 13.95 -35.57
N THR A 50 16.06 12.80 -35.60
CA THR A 50 15.80 11.76 -36.62
C THR A 50 14.90 10.62 -36.12
N GLY A 51 14.93 10.32 -34.82
CA GLY A 51 14.24 9.19 -34.19
C GLY A 51 12.75 9.40 -33.88
N PHE A 52 12.00 10.12 -34.71
CA PHE A 52 10.58 10.45 -34.43
C PHE A 52 9.71 9.22 -34.19
N HIS A 53 9.95 8.13 -34.93
CA HIS A 53 9.23 6.88 -34.75
C HIS A 53 9.53 6.26 -33.37
N LYS A 54 10.82 6.20 -32.99
CA LYS A 54 11.24 5.72 -31.65
C LYS A 54 10.53 6.47 -30.53
N ARG A 55 10.52 7.81 -30.59
CA ARG A 55 9.79 8.64 -29.59
C ARG A 55 8.28 8.45 -29.62
N LYS A 56 7.69 8.22 -30.79
CA LYS A 56 6.25 7.94 -30.89
C LYS A 56 5.92 6.61 -30.22
N VAL A 57 6.75 5.59 -30.41
CA VAL A 57 6.61 4.27 -29.76
C VAL A 57 6.85 4.39 -28.26
N GLU A 58 7.93 5.04 -27.83
CA GLU A 58 8.23 5.28 -26.41
C GLU A 58 7.09 6.02 -25.70
N ARG A 59 6.51 7.06 -26.32
CA ARG A 59 5.35 7.76 -25.75
C ARG A 59 4.17 6.82 -25.55
N LYS A 60 3.86 5.97 -26.53
CA LYS A 60 2.78 4.97 -26.41
C LYS A 60 3.09 3.93 -25.34
N ASN A 61 4.35 3.53 -25.19
CA ASN A 61 4.75 2.55 -24.18
C ASN A 61 4.67 3.17 -22.77
N LYS A 62 5.21 4.38 -22.58
CA LYS A 62 5.12 5.13 -21.31
C LYS A 62 3.67 5.36 -20.86
N THR A 63 2.76 5.67 -21.78
CA THR A 63 1.35 5.81 -21.42
C THR A 63 0.77 4.46 -21.00
N ARG A 64 1.02 3.38 -21.74
CA ARG A 64 0.59 2.02 -21.36
C ARG A 64 1.14 1.59 -20.00
N GLU A 65 2.43 1.81 -19.75
CA GLU A 65 3.09 1.53 -18.47
C GLU A 65 2.45 2.32 -17.33
N LYS A 66 2.20 3.62 -17.52
CA LYS A 66 1.53 4.46 -16.51
C LYS A 66 0.13 3.94 -16.20
N TYR A 67 -0.66 3.59 -17.20
CA TYR A 67 -2.00 3.00 -16.98
C TYR A 67 -1.91 1.63 -16.29
N ALA A 68 -0.93 0.80 -16.63
CA ALA A 68 -0.72 -0.49 -15.98
C ALA A 68 -0.33 -0.33 -14.51
N LEU A 69 0.49 0.66 -14.17
CA LEU A 69 0.85 0.99 -12.79
C LEU A 69 -0.38 1.45 -11.99
N LEU A 70 -1.16 2.38 -12.54
CA LEU A 70 -2.40 2.84 -11.90
C LEU A 70 -3.39 1.69 -11.68
N ALA A 71 -3.59 0.82 -12.67
CA ALA A 71 -4.47 -0.33 -12.53
C ALA A 71 -3.98 -1.33 -11.47
N LYS A 72 -2.66 -1.52 -11.34
CA LYS A 72 -2.08 -2.35 -10.26
C LYS A 72 -2.33 -1.73 -8.89
N GLU A 73 -2.10 -0.42 -8.74
CA GLU A 73 -2.34 0.32 -7.50
C GLU A 73 -3.81 0.27 -7.09
N GLU A 74 -4.74 0.48 -8.03
CA GLU A 74 -6.19 0.36 -7.79
C GLU A 74 -6.57 -1.05 -7.37
N LYS A 75 -6.05 -2.08 -8.04
CA LYS A 75 -6.28 -3.48 -7.64
C LYS A 75 -5.77 -3.77 -6.23
N LEU A 76 -4.63 -3.21 -5.86
CA LEU A 76 -4.06 -3.38 -4.53
C LEU A 76 -4.91 -2.68 -3.46
N ARG A 77 -5.36 -1.46 -3.74
CA ARG A 77 -6.30 -0.70 -2.88
C ARG A 77 -7.60 -1.45 -2.68
N ASN A 78 -8.24 -1.91 -3.76
CA ASN A 78 -9.48 -2.67 -3.69
C ASN A 78 -9.32 -3.95 -2.87
N ARG A 79 -8.18 -4.66 -3.01
CA ARG A 79 -7.89 -5.85 -2.20
C ARG A 79 -7.73 -5.52 -0.73
N LYS A 80 -7.08 -4.39 -0.42
CA LYS A 80 -6.91 -3.91 0.96
C LYS A 80 -8.27 -3.58 1.57
N GLU A 81 -9.10 -2.83 0.84
CA GLU A 81 -10.45 -2.46 1.26
C GLU A 81 -11.34 -3.69 1.51
N ILE A 82 -11.29 -4.70 0.63
CA ILE A 82 -12.04 -5.95 0.83
C ILE A 82 -11.57 -6.68 2.10
N ARG A 83 -10.25 -6.71 2.35
CA ARG A 83 -9.70 -7.36 3.55
C ARG A 83 -10.13 -6.62 4.82
N GLU A 84 -10.01 -5.30 4.83
CA GLU A 84 -10.44 -4.45 5.95
C GLU A 84 -11.95 -4.60 6.21
N GLN A 85 -12.77 -4.64 5.16
CA GLN A 85 -14.21 -4.89 5.29
C GLN A 85 -14.51 -6.27 5.88
N ARG A 86 -13.79 -7.31 5.45
CA ARG A 86 -13.96 -8.67 6.00
C ARG A 86 -13.56 -8.75 7.46
N GLN A 87 -12.46 -8.11 7.84
CA GLN A 87 -12.02 -8.03 9.24
C GLN A 87 -13.04 -7.30 10.10
N ALA A 88 -13.50 -6.13 9.67
CA ALA A 88 -14.52 -5.36 10.39
C ALA A 88 -15.86 -6.12 10.54
N LEU A 89 -16.26 -6.91 9.53
CA LEU A 89 -17.44 -7.77 9.64
C LEU A 89 -17.22 -8.94 10.61
N ALA A 90 -16.04 -9.57 10.59
CA ALA A 90 -15.70 -10.63 11.52
C ALA A 90 -15.69 -10.12 12.97
N GLU A 91 -15.07 -8.97 13.23
CA GLU A 91 -15.06 -8.30 14.54
C GLU A 91 -16.48 -8.01 15.03
N LYS A 92 -17.34 -7.45 14.18
CA LYS A 92 -18.76 -7.22 14.50
C LYS A 92 -19.49 -8.51 14.84
N ASN A 93 -19.32 -9.56 14.03
CA ASN A 93 -19.97 -10.85 14.28
C ASN A 93 -19.51 -11.46 15.61
N VAL A 94 -18.22 -11.36 15.94
CA VAL A 94 -17.68 -11.83 17.23
C VAL A 94 -18.26 -11.02 18.38
N GLN A 95 -18.33 -9.69 18.26
CA GLN A 95 -18.94 -8.82 19.26
C GLN A 95 -20.42 -9.13 19.47
N GLU A 96 -21.18 -9.33 18.39
CA GLU A 96 -22.61 -9.70 18.42
C GLU A 96 -22.81 -11.08 19.06
N MET A 97 -21.99 -12.07 18.70
CA MET A 97 -22.04 -13.41 19.29
C MET A 97 -21.68 -13.39 20.79
N ALA A 98 -20.63 -12.65 21.16
CA ALA A 98 -20.25 -12.48 22.56
C ALA A 98 -21.35 -11.78 23.36
N ALA A 99 -22.00 -10.76 22.80
CA ALA A 99 -23.15 -10.11 23.42
C ALA A 99 -24.33 -11.07 23.60
N MET A 100 -24.65 -11.89 22.59
CA MET A 100 -25.72 -12.88 22.68
C MET A 100 -25.44 -13.95 23.75
N LEU A 101 -24.21 -14.46 23.82
CA LEU A 101 -23.78 -15.41 24.85
C LEU A 101 -23.83 -14.80 26.25
N ARG A 102 -23.41 -13.53 26.41
CA ARG A 102 -23.51 -12.80 27.69
C ARG A 102 -24.97 -12.68 28.16
N VAL A 103 -25.89 -12.36 27.25
CA VAL A 103 -27.34 -12.30 27.56
C VAL A 103 -27.88 -13.68 27.95
N ALA A 104 -27.44 -14.75 27.29
CA ALA A 104 -27.88 -16.12 27.59
C ALA A 104 -27.35 -16.65 28.94
N ILE A 105 -26.13 -16.27 29.34
CA ILE A 105 -25.49 -16.71 30.58
C ILE A 105 -25.89 -15.86 31.79
N GLY A 106 -26.44 -14.64 31.58
CA GLY A 106 -26.88 -13.76 32.66
C GLY A 106 -25.75 -13.13 33.48
N ALA A 107 -24.54 -13.06 32.92
CA ALA A 107 -23.35 -12.52 33.60
C ALA A 107 -23.31 -10.98 33.55
N PRO A 108 -23.08 -10.27 34.68
CA PRO A 108 -22.93 -8.81 34.69
C PRO A 108 -21.60 -8.37 34.06
N GLU A 109 -21.66 -7.19 33.44
CA GLU A 109 -20.61 -6.54 32.65
C GLU A 109 -19.31 -6.33 33.45
N LYS A 110 -18.31 -7.22 33.28
CA LYS A 110 -16.92 -6.87 33.59
C LYS A 110 -15.88 -7.78 32.93
N GLU A 111 -14.76 -7.12 32.67
CA GLU A 111 -13.46 -7.60 32.21
C GLU A 111 -13.29 -7.75 30.68
N SER A 112 -12.70 -6.67 30.13
CA SER A 112 -11.79 -6.71 28.99
C SER A 112 -10.68 -7.70 29.31
N PHE A 113 -10.67 -8.85 28.62
CA PHE A 113 -9.52 -9.74 28.65
C PHE A 113 -8.42 -9.04 27.85
N ASP A 114 -7.49 -8.43 28.58
CA ASP A 114 -6.24 -7.88 28.05
C ASP A 114 -5.39 -9.09 27.66
N ASP A 115 -5.17 -9.25 26.36
CA ASP A 115 -4.38 -10.33 25.78
C ASP A 115 -2.91 -9.90 25.92
N GLU A 116 -2.32 -10.18 27.09
CA GLU A 116 -0.87 -10.07 27.31
C GLU A 116 -0.17 -11.12 26.43
N GLU A 117 0.46 -10.65 25.35
CA GLU A 117 1.39 -11.41 24.54
C GLU A 117 2.59 -11.85 25.39
N GLU A 118 2.64 -13.12 25.78
CA GLU A 118 3.87 -13.80 26.21
C GLU A 118 4.49 -14.54 25.02
N GLU A 119 5.60 -14.00 24.53
CA GLU A 119 6.58 -14.69 23.69
C GLU A 119 7.35 -15.72 24.53
N GLU A 120 7.23 -17.02 24.20
CA GLU A 120 8.30 -17.99 24.43
C GLU A 120 8.49 -18.86 23.18
N GLU A 121 9.61 -18.65 22.50
CA GLU A 121 10.10 -19.47 21.39
C GLU A 121 10.59 -20.83 21.91
N GLU A 122 9.83 -21.90 21.65
CA GLU A 122 10.34 -23.27 21.71
C GLU A 122 10.41 -23.83 20.27
N LYS A 123 11.59 -23.75 19.65
CA LYS A 123 11.84 -24.30 18.30
C LYS A 123 11.97 -25.82 18.37
N GLU A 124 10.83 -26.50 18.41
CA GLU A 124 10.74 -27.93 18.12
C GLU A 124 11.10 -28.17 16.65
N LYS A 125 12.18 -28.91 16.39
CA LYS A 125 12.54 -29.36 15.04
C LYS A 125 11.52 -30.40 14.57
N LYS A 126 10.49 -29.96 13.84
CA LYS A 126 9.46 -30.83 13.26
C LYS A 126 10.06 -31.66 12.12
N GLU A 127 9.78 -32.96 12.12
CA GLU A 127 10.18 -33.84 11.00
C GLU A 127 9.46 -33.39 9.70
N PRO A 128 10.14 -33.44 8.55
CA PRO A 128 9.58 -32.95 7.29
C PRO A 128 8.35 -33.78 6.88
N ILE A 129 7.24 -33.10 6.65
CA ILE A 129 5.99 -33.74 6.21
C ILE A 129 6.13 -34.13 4.74
N VAL A 130 6.13 -35.43 4.46
CA VAL A 130 6.16 -35.99 3.09
C VAL A 130 4.72 -36.26 2.62
N GLN A 131 4.30 -35.63 1.53
CA GLN A 131 2.99 -35.91 0.91
C GLN A 131 3.16 -36.50 -0.49
N GLU A 132 2.50 -37.63 -0.75
CA GLU A 132 2.48 -38.29 -2.06
C GLU A 132 1.21 -37.91 -2.83
N PHE A 133 1.38 -37.35 -4.03
CA PHE A 133 0.29 -37.08 -4.96
C PHE A 133 0.38 -38.02 -6.16
N LYS A 134 -0.67 -38.80 -6.40
CA LYS A 134 -0.75 -39.74 -7.52
C LYS A 134 -1.76 -39.24 -8.55
N ASN A 135 -1.31 -39.09 -9.78
CA ASN A 135 -2.18 -38.95 -10.96
C ASN A 135 -2.08 -40.23 -11.80
N ASN A 136 -3.03 -40.44 -12.71
CA ASN A 136 -3.10 -41.65 -13.54
C ASN A 136 -1.81 -41.97 -14.33
N ASN A 137 -0.92 -41.01 -14.52
CA ASN A 137 0.32 -41.17 -15.29
C ASN A 137 1.61 -40.80 -14.55
N THR A 138 1.54 -40.22 -13.33
CA THR A 138 2.72 -39.73 -12.62
C THR A 138 2.55 -39.78 -11.11
N LEU A 139 3.61 -40.18 -10.40
CA LEU A 139 3.73 -40.07 -8.95
C LEU A 139 4.64 -38.86 -8.63
N THR A 140 4.10 -37.90 -7.88
CA THR A 140 4.86 -36.71 -7.45
C THR A 140 4.90 -36.66 -5.93
N THR A 141 6.10 -36.64 -5.36
CA THR A 141 6.34 -36.50 -3.92
C THR A 141 6.77 -35.07 -3.61
N VAL A 142 6.07 -34.39 -2.70
CA VAL A 142 6.39 -33.03 -2.27
C VAL A 142 6.77 -33.04 -0.80
N THR A 143 7.97 -32.55 -0.48
CA THR A 143 8.49 -32.34 0.87
C THR A 143 8.51 -30.86 1.19
N VAL A 144 7.81 -30.47 2.26
CA VAL A 144 7.81 -29.09 2.77
C VAL A 144 8.75 -29.02 3.97
N ILE A 145 9.75 -28.13 3.91
CA ILE A 145 10.71 -27.85 4.99
C ILE A 145 10.47 -26.40 5.40
N GLU A 146 10.05 -26.18 6.65
CA GLU A 146 9.60 -24.86 7.13
C GLU A 146 10.77 -23.91 7.47
N ASP A 147 11.97 -24.45 7.76
CA ASP A 147 13.13 -23.67 8.26
C ASP A 147 14.21 -23.36 7.19
N LEU A 148 13.83 -23.24 5.91
CA LEU A 148 14.81 -22.99 4.86
C LEU A 148 15.15 -21.49 4.76
N ASP A 149 16.07 -21.03 5.61
CA ASP A 149 16.61 -19.66 5.58
C ASP A 149 17.36 -19.40 4.26
N LEU A 150 16.71 -18.67 3.35
CA LEU A 150 17.24 -18.30 2.02
C LEU A 150 18.16 -17.05 2.03
N ASP A 151 18.47 -16.52 3.21
CA ASP A 151 19.15 -15.21 3.38
C ASP A 151 20.66 -15.28 3.64
N ASN A 152 21.33 -16.38 3.27
CA ASN A 152 22.79 -16.35 3.13
C ASN A 152 23.18 -16.88 1.73
N PRO A 153 23.68 -16.02 0.83
CA PRO A 153 23.85 -16.33 -0.59
C PRO A 153 24.96 -17.35 -0.88
#